data_AF-A0A1E1WJ46-F1
#
_entry.id   AF-A0A1E1WJ46-F1
#
_cell.length_a   1.000
_cell.length_b   1.000
_cell.length_c   1.000
_cell.angle_alpha   90.00
_cell.angle_beta   90.00
_cell.angle_gamma   90.00
#
_symmetry.space_group_name_H-M   'P 1'
#
loop_
_entity.id
_entity.type
_entity.pdbx_description
1 polymer ?
#
loop_
_entity_poly.entity_id
_entity_poly.type
_entity_poly.pdbx_seq_one_letter_code
_entity_poly.pdbx_strand_id
1 'polypeptide(L)'
;LTSFVAAMFAKKVVCTDMDVGGILDLIKLNAKYNSKYVKSELKVMPLDFTATWSRQLTKEVEETDIIIAADVIYDDDVTAAFISTIQKMLNTKPPKTLYVVLEKRYVFTIEHLDNVAPCYETFLT
;
A
#
# COMPACT_ATOMS: atom_id res chain seq x y z
N LEU A 1 -3.65 6.04 7.48
CA LEU A 1 -3.21 7.45 7.75
C LEU A 1 -2.77 8.14 6.47
N THR A 2 -1.81 7.56 5.73
CA THR A 2 -1.24 8.12 4.50
C THR A 2 -2.29 8.55 3.46
N SER A 3 -3.30 7.70 3.21
CA SER A 3 -4.40 8.00 2.30
C SER A 3 -5.25 9.20 2.74
N PHE A 4 -5.45 9.42 4.04
CA PHE A 4 -6.22 10.57 4.54
C PHE A 4 -5.45 11.88 4.43
N VAL A 5 -4.13 11.86 4.66
CA VAL A 5 -3.29 13.04 4.44
C VAL A 5 -3.27 13.37 2.94
N ALA A 6 -3.08 12.37 2.07
CA ALA A 6 -3.16 12.56 0.63
C ALA A 6 -4.53 13.14 0.22
N ALA A 7 -5.62 12.67 0.84
CA ALA A 7 -6.99 13.13 0.57
C ALA A 7 -7.26 14.59 0.97
N MET A 8 -6.36 15.22 1.74
CA MET A 8 -6.44 16.66 2.03
C MET A 8 -5.97 17.54 0.87
N PHE A 9 -5.16 17.00 -0.05
CA PHE A 9 -4.45 17.77 -1.08
C PHE A 9 -4.69 17.27 -2.51
N ALA A 10 -4.88 15.96 -2.69
CA ALA A 10 -5.10 15.36 -4.00
C ALA A 10 -6.54 15.56 -4.49
N LYS A 11 -6.74 15.53 -5.82
CA LYS A 11 -8.09 15.57 -6.43
C LYS A 11 -8.87 14.28 -6.16
N LYS A 12 -8.19 13.14 -6.26
CA LYS A 12 -8.74 11.79 -6.13
C LYS A 12 -7.73 10.93 -5.40
N VAL A 13 -8.22 10.07 -4.51
CA VAL A 13 -7.40 9.12 -3.74
C VAL A 13 -8.06 7.76 -3.78
N VAL A 14 -7.29 6.72 -4.10
CA VAL A 14 -7.73 5.33 -3.97
C VAL A 14 -6.95 4.71 -2.82
N CYS A 15 -7.65 4.43 -1.72
CA CYS A 15 -7.10 3.75 -0.57
C CYS A 15 -7.34 2.25 -0.72
N THR A 16 -6.29 1.45 -0.67
CA THR A 16 -6.37 0.00 -0.85
C THR A 16 -5.87 -0.75 0.37
N ASP A 17 -6.51 -1.87 0.68
CA ASP A 17 -6.08 -2.81 1.72
C ASP A 17 -6.65 -4.21 1.40
N MET A 18 -6.22 -5.24 2.14
CA MET A 18 -6.81 -6.57 2.03
C MET A 18 -8.28 -6.55 2.46
N ASP A 19 -9.15 -7.34 1.84
CA ASP A 19 -10.56 -7.44 2.27
C ASP A 19 -10.74 -8.49 3.38
N VAL A 20 -10.13 -8.23 4.54
CA VAL A 20 -10.13 -9.15 5.68
C VAL A 20 -10.56 -8.41 6.94
N GLY A 21 -11.38 -9.06 7.77
CA GLY A 21 -11.73 -8.55 9.11
C GLY A 21 -12.48 -7.22 9.12
N GLY A 22 -13.13 -6.83 8.01
CA GLY A 22 -13.88 -5.57 7.92
C GLY A 22 -13.00 -4.32 7.84
N ILE A 23 -11.70 -4.45 7.54
CA ILE A 23 -10.77 -3.32 7.49
C ILE A 23 -11.21 -2.25 6.47
N LEU A 24 -11.76 -2.64 5.32
CA LEU A 24 -12.26 -1.70 4.33
C LEU A 24 -13.43 -0.86 4.86
N ASP A 25 -14.32 -1.46 5.66
CA ASP A 25 -15.43 -0.74 6.27
C ASP A 25 -14.94 0.18 7.40
N LEU A 26 -13.92 -0.23 8.14
CA LEU A 26 -13.25 0.64 9.11
C LEU A 26 -12.59 1.85 8.44
N ILE A 27 -11.95 1.67 7.28
CA ILE A 27 -11.36 2.77 6.49
C ILE A 27 -12.48 3.72 6.02
N LYS A 28 -13.58 3.21 5.47
CA LYS A 28 -14.74 4.03 5.07
C LYS A 28 -15.34 4.79 6.26
N LEU A 29 -15.44 4.15 7.43
CA LEU A 29 -15.94 4.76 8.64
C LEU A 29 -15.01 5.89 9.13
N ASN A 30 -13.70 5.65 9.12
CA ASN A 30 -12.70 6.66 9.44
C ASN A 30 -12.74 7.85 8.46
N ALA A 31 -12.97 7.59 7.16
CA ALA A 31 -13.18 8.64 6.18
C ALA A 31 -14.41 9.50 6.51
N LYS A 32 -15.52 8.86 6.91
CA LYS A 32 -16.75 9.55 7.32
C LYS A 32 -16.51 10.46 8.53
N TYR A 33 -15.81 9.97 9.55
CA TYR A 33 -15.46 10.76 10.73
C TYR A 33 -14.53 11.94 10.42
N ASN A 34 -13.69 11.80 9.41
CA ASN A 34 -12.73 12.83 8.99
C ASN A 34 -13.19 13.60 7.74
N SER A 35 -14.48 13.52 7.38
CA SER A 35 -15.05 14.13 6.16
C SER A 35 -14.75 15.62 6.03
N LYS A 36 -14.66 16.36 7.15
CA LYS A 36 -14.25 17.78 7.16
C LYS A 36 -12.84 18.04 6.62
N TYR A 37 -11.96 17.03 6.65
CA TYR A 37 -10.57 17.13 6.19
C TYR A 37 -10.36 16.45 4.82
N VAL A 38 -11.22 15.52 4.44
CA VAL A 38 -11.19 14.84 3.15
C VAL A 38 -11.73 15.78 2.07
N LYS A 39 -10.82 16.34 1.27
CA LYS A 39 -11.16 17.27 0.17
C LYS A 39 -11.13 16.59 -1.21
N SER A 40 -10.67 15.34 -1.28
CA SER A 40 -10.57 14.54 -2.49
C SER A 40 -11.80 13.65 -2.72
N GLU A 41 -11.99 13.19 -3.95
CA GLU A 41 -12.76 11.97 -4.22
C GLU A 41 -12.02 10.75 -3.66
N LEU A 42 -12.40 10.27 -2.47
CA LEU A 42 -11.79 9.10 -1.83
C LEU A 42 -12.57 7.83 -2.18
N LYS A 43 -11.89 6.85 -2.76
CA LYS A 43 -12.39 5.48 -2.96
C LYS A 43 -11.64 4.51 -2.07
N VAL A 44 -12.35 3.53 -1.53
CA VAL A 44 -11.76 2.42 -0.76
C VAL A 44 -11.99 1.15 -1.55
N MET A 45 -10.92 0.42 -1.85
CA MET A 45 -10.96 -0.76 -2.73
C MET A 45 -10.08 -1.89 -2.19
N PRO A 46 -10.45 -3.17 -2.42
CA PRO A 46 -9.60 -4.28 -2.06
C PRO A 46 -8.36 -4.35 -2.94
N LEU A 47 -7.20 -4.64 -2.34
CA LEU A 47 -5.98 -5.05 -3.01
C LEU A 47 -5.28 -6.12 -2.17
N ASP A 48 -5.21 -7.31 -2.71
CA ASP A 48 -4.35 -8.39 -2.23
C ASP A 48 -3.22 -8.56 -3.24
N PHE A 49 -1.98 -8.39 -2.78
CA PHE A 49 -0.80 -8.48 -3.63
C PHE A 49 -0.58 -9.89 -4.20
N THR A 50 -1.11 -10.92 -3.53
CA THR A 50 -0.96 -12.33 -3.93
C THR A 50 -2.01 -12.78 -4.94
N ALA A 51 -3.06 -11.97 -5.14
CA ALA A 51 -4.19 -12.28 -6.00
C ALA A 51 -4.26 -11.36 -7.23
N THR A 52 -5.03 -11.78 -8.23
CA THR A 52 -5.33 -10.91 -9.38
C THR A 52 -6.29 -9.81 -8.98
N TRP A 53 -5.84 -8.56 -9.05
CA TRP A 53 -6.71 -7.42 -8.72
C TRP A 53 -7.85 -7.22 -9.74
N SER A 54 -8.90 -6.51 -9.29
CA SER A 54 -10.10 -6.28 -10.09
C SER A 54 -9.88 -5.37 -11.32
N ARG A 55 -10.70 -5.55 -12.36
CA ARG A 55 -10.70 -4.64 -13.53
C ARG A 55 -10.99 -3.19 -13.15
N GLN A 56 -11.75 -2.97 -12.08
CA GLN A 56 -12.00 -1.63 -11.56
C GLN A 56 -10.70 -1.00 -11.04
N LEU A 57 -9.89 -1.76 -10.29
CA LEU A 57 -8.61 -1.26 -9.81
C LEU A 57 -7.64 -0.95 -10.96
N THR A 58 -7.65 -1.74 -12.03
CA THR A 58 -6.85 -1.42 -13.24
C THR A 58 -7.16 -0.02 -13.78
N LYS A 59 -8.44 0.35 -13.88
CA LYS A 59 -8.83 1.71 -14.34
C LYS A 59 -8.35 2.80 -13.41
N GLU A 60 -8.43 2.56 -12.10
CA GLU A 60 -7.94 3.50 -11.10
C GLU A 60 -6.41 3.67 -11.20
N VAL A 61 -5.68 2.59 -11.43
CA VAL A 61 -4.22 2.62 -11.64
C VAL A 61 -3.86 3.37 -12.93
N GLU A 62 -4.61 3.18 -14.02
CA GLU A 62 -4.42 3.92 -15.29
C GLU A 62 -4.55 5.44 -15.08
N GLU A 63 -5.43 5.88 -14.17
CA GLU A 63 -5.64 7.29 -13.83
C GLU A 63 -4.75 7.79 -12.68
N THR A 64 -3.85 6.96 -12.14
CA THR A 64 -3.00 7.31 -11.00
C THR A 64 -1.65 7.85 -11.45
N ASP A 65 -1.26 8.99 -10.89
CA ASP A 65 0.06 9.62 -11.08
C ASP A 65 1.07 9.24 -9.99
N ILE A 66 0.59 9.02 -8.75
CA ILE A 66 1.42 8.79 -7.56
C ILE A 66 0.90 7.57 -6.81
N ILE A 67 1.81 6.65 -6.51
CA ILE A 67 1.58 5.48 -5.65
C ILE A 67 2.33 5.74 -4.34
N ILE A 68 1.64 5.52 -3.21
CA ILE A 68 2.25 5.64 -1.89
C ILE A 68 2.04 4.32 -1.14
N ALA A 69 3.13 3.69 -0.72
CA ALA A 69 3.12 2.50 0.12
C ALA A 69 3.84 2.82 1.44
N ALA A 70 3.23 2.48 2.56
CA ALA A 70 3.81 2.70 3.88
C ALA A 70 3.75 1.38 4.67
N ASP A 71 4.90 0.95 5.19
CA ASP A 71 5.00 -0.20 6.09
C ASP A 71 4.47 -1.53 5.50
N VAL A 72 4.77 -1.77 4.22
CA VAL A 72 4.34 -2.96 3.46
C VAL A 72 5.38 -4.08 3.39
N ILE A 73 6.59 -3.86 3.95
CA ILE A 73 7.71 -4.81 3.92
C ILE A 73 7.91 -5.35 5.34
N TYR A 74 7.41 -6.56 5.59
CA TYR A 74 7.52 -7.23 6.90
C TYR A 74 7.48 -8.76 6.82
N ASP A 75 7.12 -9.32 5.67
CA ASP A 75 7.04 -10.76 5.40
C ASP A 75 7.57 -11.00 3.97
N ASP A 76 8.32 -12.08 3.76
CA ASP A 76 9.03 -12.34 2.51
C ASP A 76 8.07 -12.57 1.33
N ASP A 77 7.03 -13.38 1.54
CA ASP A 77 6.03 -13.69 0.52
C ASP A 77 5.22 -12.44 0.15
N VAL A 78 4.82 -11.67 1.16
CA VAL A 78 4.12 -10.39 0.96
C VAL A 78 5.01 -9.39 0.23
N THR A 79 6.31 -9.34 0.54
CA THR A 79 7.27 -8.43 -0.10
C THR A 79 7.47 -8.77 -1.57
N ALA A 80 7.65 -10.05 -1.92
CA ALA A 80 7.76 -10.48 -3.32
C ALA A 80 6.48 -10.16 -4.11
N ALA A 81 5.31 -10.43 -3.52
CA ALA A 81 4.02 -10.12 -4.12
C ALA A 81 3.82 -8.60 -4.30
N PHE A 82 4.23 -7.79 -3.32
CA PHE A 82 4.21 -6.33 -3.39
C PHE A 82 5.08 -5.80 -4.55
N ILE A 83 6.32 -6.29 -4.68
CA ILE A 83 7.22 -5.89 -5.78
C ILE A 83 6.58 -6.17 -7.14
N SER A 84 6.04 -7.38 -7.34
CA SER A 84 5.35 -7.76 -8.57
C SER A 84 4.14 -6.87 -8.87
N THR A 85 3.34 -6.57 -7.84
CA THR A 85 2.19 -5.66 -7.91
C THR A 85 2.63 -4.27 -8.36
N ILE A 86 3.66 -3.70 -7.74
CA ILE A 86 4.18 -2.38 -8.06
C ILE A 86 4.77 -2.33 -9.46
N GLN A 87 5.52 -3.34 -9.88
CA GLN A 87 6.05 -3.42 -11.25
C GLN A 87 4.90 -3.37 -12.27
N LYS A 88 3.82 -4.12 -12.03
CA LYS A 88 2.62 -4.08 -12.89
C LYS A 88 1.97 -2.70 -12.91
N MET A 89 1.88 -2.01 -11.77
CA MET A 89 1.33 -0.66 -11.70
C MET A 89 2.20 0.37 -12.43
N LEU A 90 3.52 0.32 -12.24
CA LEU A 90 4.48 1.24 -12.87
C LEU A 90 4.59 1.04 -14.38
N ASN A 91 4.35 -0.18 -14.87
CA ASN A 91 4.29 -0.48 -16.30
C ASN A 91 2.98 -0.04 -16.97
N THR A 92 2.00 0.44 -16.19
CA THR A 92 0.74 0.97 -16.72
C THR A 92 0.92 2.45 -17.07
N LYS A 93 0.59 2.85 -18.31
CA LYS A 93 0.66 4.25 -18.73
C LYS A 93 -0.43 5.10 -18.03
N PRO A 94 -0.19 6.41 -17.79
CA PRO A 94 1.07 7.14 -17.95
C PRO A 94 2.09 6.77 -16.85
N PRO A 95 3.38 7.16 -16.99
CA PRO A 95 4.39 6.94 -15.97
C PRO A 95 3.96 7.46 -14.60
N LYS A 96 4.33 6.73 -13.54
CA LYS A 96 3.88 6.99 -12.16
C LYS A 96 5.07 7.16 -11.24
N THR A 97 4.88 7.94 -10.18
CA THR A 97 5.88 8.11 -9.11
C THR A 97 5.53 7.22 -7.94
N LEU A 98 6.48 6.42 -7.46
CA LEU A 98 6.31 5.59 -6.27
C LEU A 98 7.05 6.21 -5.08
N TYR A 99 6.32 6.42 -3.98
CA TYR A 99 6.89 6.71 -2.67
C TYR A 99 6.70 5.51 -1.75
N VAL A 100 7.81 4.91 -1.30
CA VAL A 100 7.80 3.82 -0.31
C VAL A 100 8.36 4.36 0.99
N VAL A 101 7.57 4.26 2.06
CA VAL A 101 7.97 4.61 3.43
C VAL A 101 8.18 3.32 4.20
N LEU A 102 9.38 3.15 4.75
CA LEU A 102 9.78 1.98 5.53
C LEU A 102 10.16 2.41 6.93
N GLU A 103 9.64 1.70 7.92
CA GLU A 103 10.14 1.76 9.29
C GLU A 103 11.29 0.74 9.44
N LYS A 104 12.39 1.16 10.04
CA LYS A 104 13.47 0.24 10.37
C LYS A 104 13.10 -0.57 11.62
N ARG A 105 12.60 -1.78 11.43
CA ARG A 105 12.37 -2.73 12.52
C ARG A 105 13.64 -3.55 12.75
N TYR A 106 14.15 -3.54 13.97
CA TYR A 106 15.18 -4.48 14.40
C TYR A 106 14.52 -5.48 15.34
N VAL A 107 14.59 -6.76 14.99
CA VAL A 107 14.08 -7.83 15.86
C VAL A 107 15.26 -8.66 16.30
N PHE A 108 15.41 -8.86 17.61
CA PHE A 108 16.37 -9.82 18.13
C PHE A 108 15.84 -11.21 17.81
N THR A 109 16.54 -11.96 16.96
CA THR A 109 16.14 -13.33 16.62
C THR A 109 16.93 -14.31 17.47
N ILE A 110 16.25 -15.26 18.11
CA ILE A 110 16.92 -16.32 18.90
C ILE A 110 17.80 -17.20 18.00
N GLU A 111 17.38 -17.36 16.73
CA GLU A 111 18.09 -18.15 15.72
C GLU A 111 19.48 -17.58 15.39
N HIS A 112 19.62 -16.25 15.32
CA HIS A 112 20.90 -15.61 14.97
C HIS A 112 21.61 -15.00 16.20
N LEU A 113 20.96 -14.99 17.38
CA LEU A 113 21.42 -14.31 18.59
C LEU A 113 21.82 -12.84 18.33
N ASP A 114 21.19 -12.20 17.35
CA ASP A 114 21.53 -10.85 16.89
C ASP A 114 20.28 -10.06 16.44
N ASN A 115 20.43 -8.74 16.36
CA ASN A 115 19.43 -7.80 15.86
C ASN A 115 19.48 -7.75 14.34
N VAL A 116 18.54 -8.42 13.68
CA VAL A 116 18.45 -8.43 12.21
C VAL A 116 17.23 -7.62 11.77
N ALA A 117 17.36 -6.91 10.63
CA ALA A 117 16.20 -6.29 9.99
C ALA A 117 15.37 -7.40 9.30
N PRO A 118 14.04 -7.46 9.50
CA PRO A 118 13.17 -8.35 8.75
C PRO A 118 13.38 -8.18 7.24
N CYS A 119 13.40 -9.28 6.49
CA CYS A 119 13.62 -9.32 5.03
C CYS A 119 15.02 -8.88 4.53
N TYR A 120 16.03 -8.76 5.39
CA TYR A 120 17.39 -8.37 4.98
C TYR A 120 17.99 -9.32 3.92
N GLU A 121 17.85 -10.64 4.14
CA GLU A 121 18.39 -11.67 3.24
C GLU A 121 17.71 -11.67 1.86
N THR A 122 16.41 -11.36 1.80
CA THR A 122 15.63 -11.31 0.56
C THR A 122 16.17 -10.31 -0.46
N PHE A 123 16.84 -9.24 0.01
CA PHE A 123 17.46 -8.23 -0.86
C PHE A 123 18.92 -8.54 -1.24
N LEU A 124 19.50 -9.62 -0.71
CA LEU A 124 20.89 -10.03 -1.00
C LEU A 124 21.01 -11.10 -2.10
N THR A 125 19.89 -11.71 -2.50
CA THR A 125 19.77 -12.67 -3.62
C THR A 125 19.08 -12.07 -4.83
#